data_AF-A0A163ER32-F1
#
_entry.id   AF-A0A163ER32-F1
#
_cell.length_a   1.000
_cell.length_b   1.000
_cell.length_c   1.000
_cell.angle_alpha   90.00
_cell.angle_beta   90.00
_cell.angle_gamma   90.00
#
_symmetry.space_group_name_H-M   'P 1'
#
loop_
_entity.id
_entity.type
_entity.pdbx_description
1 polymer ?
#
loop_
_entity_poly.entity_id
_entity_poly.type
_entity_poly.pdbx_seq_one_letter_code
_entity_poly.pdbx_strand_id
1 'polypeptide(L)'
;MAAADTGKRIEEAQKLAKTEPAKAEKIYQDVLSQDPGSNEQAIKHYETALLALGDLYRDQNKADALAELVRQARSVLSSFAKAKTSKLVRQLLDLFTAIPNTTDTQISVTKSCIDWAVSERRGFLRQNLETRLVSLYMAKQSYYEALALINSLLKELKRLDDKLVLVEVQLLESRVYHALGNISKGRAALTSARTSAASVYTPPLLQAGLDMQSGMLHAEDGDFNTSFSYFIEAMEGYHSQDEEQKATSALQYMLLCKIMLNLGDDVNTLMTSKHAVNLEDDRFITSHLRRLYDNMLEQNLIKVIEPYSRVERKLSQMILDKVIIGVLDQGAGCLIVYDESERDKGYDAALNTIEKLNSVVEVLYTNQASMLE
;
A
#
# COMPACT_ATOMS: atom_id res chain seq x y z
N MET A 1 -17.43 8.67 53.11
CA MET A 1 -16.88 7.36 53.53
C MET A 1 -16.97 6.31 52.42
N ALA A 2 -18.10 6.14 51.72
CA ALA A 2 -18.24 5.18 50.62
C ALA A 2 -17.18 5.31 49.51
N ALA A 3 -16.92 6.52 48.99
CA ALA A 3 -15.92 6.73 47.92
C ALA A 3 -14.47 6.36 48.32
N ALA A 4 -14.11 6.53 49.60
CA ALA A 4 -12.79 6.16 50.10
C ALA A 4 -12.62 4.64 50.23
N ASP A 5 -13.73 3.91 50.41
CA ASP A 5 -13.75 2.45 50.45
C ASP A 5 -13.70 1.85 49.03
N THR A 6 -14.40 2.48 48.07
CA THR A 6 -14.33 2.11 46.65
C THR A 6 -12.91 2.25 46.09
N GLY A 7 -12.19 3.31 46.45
CA GLY A 7 -10.78 3.50 46.05
C GLY A 7 -9.87 2.38 46.55
N LYS A 8 -10.04 1.93 47.80
CA LYS A 8 -9.25 0.81 48.37
C LYS A 8 -9.56 -0.53 47.69
N ARG A 9 -10.83 -0.79 47.37
CA ARG A 9 -11.25 -2.00 46.63
C ARG A 9 -10.65 -2.04 45.22
N ILE A 10 -10.51 -0.90 44.55
CA ILE A 10 -9.86 -0.81 43.23
C ILE A 10 -8.36 -1.10 43.35
N GLU A 11 -7.67 -0.54 44.34
CA GLU A 11 -6.23 -0.83 44.56
C GLU A 11 -5.98 -2.30 44.91
N GLU A 12 -6.87 -2.91 45.69
CA GLU A 12 -6.81 -4.35 46.01
C GLU A 12 -7.04 -5.20 44.76
N ALA A 13 -8.04 -4.86 43.94
CA ALA A 13 -8.31 -5.52 42.67
C ALA A 13 -7.16 -5.37 41.66
N GLN A 14 -6.47 -4.23 41.64
CA GLN A 14 -5.28 -4.03 40.79
C GLN A 14 -4.11 -4.92 41.22
N LYS A 15 -3.92 -5.15 42.52
CA LYS A 15 -2.92 -6.10 43.02
C LYS A 15 -3.30 -7.53 42.69
N LEU A 16 -4.58 -7.87 42.85
CA LEU A 16 -5.13 -9.21 42.54
C LEU A 16 -5.18 -9.50 41.04
N ALA A 17 -5.18 -8.49 40.17
CA ALA A 17 -5.23 -8.69 38.72
C ALA A 17 -4.07 -9.56 38.20
N LYS A 18 -2.90 -9.52 38.86
CA LYS A 18 -1.72 -10.31 38.49
C LYS A 18 -1.70 -11.72 39.09
N THR A 19 -2.33 -11.93 40.24
CA THR A 19 -2.26 -13.20 40.99
C THR A 19 -3.53 -14.03 40.86
N GLU A 20 -4.70 -13.40 40.90
CA GLU A 20 -6.02 -14.04 40.85
C GLU A 20 -7.02 -13.21 40.00
N PRO A 21 -6.92 -13.30 38.66
CA PRO A 21 -7.70 -12.48 37.74
C PRO A 21 -9.22 -12.63 37.93
N ALA A 22 -9.70 -13.83 38.27
CA ALA A 22 -11.13 -14.08 38.46
C ALA A 22 -11.73 -13.37 39.71
N LYS A 23 -10.94 -13.15 40.76
CA LYS A 23 -11.39 -12.39 41.94
C LYS A 23 -11.36 -10.89 41.66
N ALA A 24 -10.34 -10.41 40.96
CA ALA A 24 -10.27 -9.03 40.50
C ALA A 24 -11.46 -8.69 39.58
N GLU A 25 -11.83 -9.59 38.65
CA GLU A 25 -12.99 -9.44 37.77
C GLU A 25 -14.29 -9.19 38.55
N LYS A 26 -14.56 -10.02 39.58
CA LYS A 26 -15.75 -9.85 40.43
C LYS A 26 -15.74 -8.54 41.20
N ILE A 27 -14.60 -8.13 41.74
CA ILE A 27 -14.50 -6.87 42.49
C ILE A 27 -14.76 -5.68 41.56
N TYR A 28 -14.25 -5.70 40.33
CA TYR A 28 -14.54 -4.64 39.37
C TYR A 28 -16.00 -4.64 38.92
N GLN A 29 -16.61 -5.80 38.67
CA GLN A 29 -18.04 -5.90 38.34
C GLN A 29 -18.92 -5.34 39.47
N ASP A 30 -18.60 -5.65 40.74
CA ASP A 30 -19.28 -5.10 41.91
C ASP A 30 -19.18 -3.57 41.96
N VAL A 31 -17.99 -3.02 41.71
CA VAL A 31 -17.77 -1.56 41.69
C VAL A 31 -18.54 -0.90 40.55
N LEU A 32 -18.59 -1.53 39.38
CA LEU A 32 -19.30 -1.01 38.21
C LEU A 32 -20.82 -1.15 38.31
N SER A 33 -21.33 -2.03 39.18
CA SER A 33 -22.76 -2.16 39.47
C SER A 33 -23.32 -0.98 40.28
N GLN A 34 -22.44 -0.21 40.95
CA GLN A 34 -22.84 0.97 41.70
C GLN A 34 -22.82 2.19 40.78
N ASP A 35 -24.00 2.76 40.53
CA ASP A 35 -24.11 3.99 39.73
C ASP A 35 -23.35 5.14 40.41
N PRO A 36 -22.34 5.74 39.74
CA PRO A 36 -21.50 6.78 40.35
C PRO A 36 -22.25 8.10 40.59
N GLY A 37 -23.46 8.25 40.06
CA GLY A 37 -24.28 9.47 40.19
C GLY A 37 -23.54 10.71 39.69
N SER A 38 -23.75 11.85 40.36
CA SER A 38 -23.09 13.12 40.02
C SER A 38 -21.81 13.41 40.83
N ASN A 39 -21.31 12.45 41.61
CA ASN A 39 -20.14 12.69 42.45
C ASN A 39 -18.84 12.51 41.64
N GLU A 40 -18.04 13.57 41.54
CA GLU A 40 -16.83 13.60 40.72
C GLU A 40 -15.77 12.55 41.13
N GLN A 41 -15.65 12.27 42.43
CA GLN A 41 -14.75 11.21 42.91
C GLN A 41 -15.26 9.81 42.52
N ALA A 42 -16.57 9.59 42.63
CA ALA A 42 -17.18 8.31 42.24
C ALA A 42 -17.07 8.06 40.74
N ILE A 43 -17.24 9.11 39.92
CA ILE A 43 -17.00 9.06 38.47
C ILE A 43 -15.54 8.66 38.19
N LYS A 44 -14.57 9.27 38.86
CA LYS A 44 -13.14 8.91 38.67
C LYS A 44 -12.82 7.47 39.09
N HIS A 45 -13.42 6.99 40.17
CA HIS A 45 -13.29 5.58 40.59
C HIS A 45 -13.93 4.63 39.58
N TYR A 46 -15.11 4.98 39.07
CA TYR A 46 -15.78 4.22 38.02
C TYR A 46 -14.95 4.16 36.74
N GLU A 47 -14.39 5.29 36.28
CA GLU A 47 -13.49 5.35 35.12
C GLU A 47 -12.28 4.42 35.29
N THR A 48 -11.66 4.45 36.48
CA THR A 48 -10.49 3.63 36.79
C THR A 48 -10.83 2.15 36.83
N ALA A 49 -11.97 1.79 37.44
CA ALA A 49 -12.45 0.41 37.49
C ALA A 49 -12.84 -0.11 36.10
N LEU A 50 -13.48 0.72 35.28
CA LEU A 50 -13.92 0.36 33.93
C LEU A 50 -12.73 0.06 33.01
N LEU A 51 -11.72 0.92 33.03
CA LEU A 51 -10.49 0.71 32.26
C LEU A 51 -9.70 -0.48 32.78
N ALA A 52 -9.54 -0.64 34.10
CA ALA A 52 -8.83 -1.76 34.69
C ALA A 52 -9.50 -3.12 34.40
N LEU A 53 -10.84 -3.18 34.39
CA LEU A 53 -11.57 -4.37 33.96
C LEU A 53 -11.39 -4.62 32.46
N GLY A 54 -11.39 -3.56 31.65
CA GLY A 54 -11.07 -3.66 30.22
C GLY A 54 -9.66 -4.24 29.98
N ASP A 55 -8.66 -3.74 30.69
CA ASP A 55 -7.28 -4.24 30.64
C ASP A 55 -7.22 -5.73 31.03
N LEU A 56 -7.95 -6.12 32.08
CA LEU A 56 -8.04 -7.50 32.53
C LEU A 56 -8.66 -8.42 31.46
N TYR A 57 -9.69 -7.97 30.75
CA TYR A 57 -10.29 -8.73 29.64
C TYR A 57 -9.38 -8.79 28.41
N ARG A 58 -8.63 -7.72 28.12
CA ARG A 58 -7.60 -7.73 27.08
C ARG A 58 -6.54 -8.77 27.39
N ASP A 59 -5.99 -8.76 28.60
CA ASP A 59 -4.89 -9.66 29.00
C ASP A 59 -5.33 -11.14 29.01
N GLN A 60 -6.63 -11.39 29.22
CA GLN A 60 -7.24 -12.73 29.14
C GLN A 60 -7.76 -13.10 27.74
N ASN A 61 -7.60 -12.24 26.73
CA ASN A 61 -8.15 -12.40 25.37
C ASN A 61 -9.68 -12.63 25.33
N LYS A 62 -10.43 -12.08 26.29
CA LYS A 62 -11.89 -12.20 26.37
C LYS A 62 -12.60 -11.11 25.57
N ALA A 63 -12.55 -11.20 24.23
CA ALA A 63 -13.13 -10.19 23.34
C ALA A 63 -14.65 -9.99 23.52
N ASP A 64 -15.41 -11.07 23.73
CA ASP A 64 -16.87 -10.99 23.91
C ASP A 64 -17.27 -10.34 25.25
N ALA A 65 -16.51 -10.62 26.30
CA ALA A 65 -16.72 -9.99 27.61
C ALA A 65 -16.41 -8.49 27.56
N LEU A 66 -15.36 -8.09 26.83
CA LEU A 66 -15.04 -6.69 26.60
C LEU A 66 -16.11 -5.99 25.75
N ALA A 67 -16.66 -6.67 24.73
CA ALA A 67 -17.76 -6.16 23.92
C ALA A 67 -19.01 -5.88 24.77
N GLU A 68 -19.32 -6.81 25.68
CA GLU A 68 -20.45 -6.67 26.58
C GLU A 68 -20.22 -5.58 27.63
N LEU A 69 -19.00 -5.46 28.16
CA LEU A 69 -18.62 -4.36 29.06
C LEU A 69 -18.84 -2.99 28.39
N VAL A 70 -18.45 -2.84 27.13
CA VAL A 70 -18.68 -1.60 26.36
C VAL A 70 -20.17 -1.33 26.18
N ARG A 71 -21.02 -2.35 25.98
CA ARG A 71 -22.47 -2.16 25.88
C ARG A 71 -23.08 -1.72 27.21
N GLN A 72 -22.70 -2.37 28.31
CA GLN A 72 -23.21 -2.06 29.65
C GLN A 72 -22.77 -0.68 30.12
N ALA A 73 -21.54 -0.28 29.85
CA ALA A 73 -21.03 1.03 30.25
C ALA A 73 -21.77 2.21 29.59
N ARG A 74 -22.45 2.02 28.45
CA ARG A 74 -23.12 3.12 27.72
C ARG A 74 -24.21 3.82 28.52
N SER A 75 -24.99 3.07 29.30
CA SER A 75 -26.08 3.66 30.12
C SER A 75 -25.53 4.65 31.14
N VAL A 76 -24.46 4.27 31.83
CA VAL A 76 -23.78 5.10 32.82
C VAL A 76 -23.05 6.27 32.14
N LEU A 77 -22.37 6.01 31.02
CA LEU A 77 -21.66 7.03 30.24
C LEU A 77 -22.59 8.10 29.62
N SER A 78 -23.89 7.82 29.46
CA SER A 78 -24.88 8.83 29.06
C SER A 78 -24.96 9.98 30.08
N SER A 79 -24.72 9.71 31.37
CA SER A 79 -24.71 10.72 32.44
C SER A 79 -23.41 11.54 32.51
N PHE A 80 -22.35 11.12 31.82
CA PHE A 80 -21.03 11.76 31.90
C PHE A 80 -20.91 12.93 30.92
N ALA A 81 -19.96 13.84 31.21
CA ALA A 81 -19.59 14.89 30.28
C ALA A 81 -19.19 14.32 28.91
N LYS A 82 -19.59 15.00 27.82
CA LYS A 82 -19.39 14.54 26.44
C LYS A 82 -17.92 14.22 26.12
N ALA A 83 -17.00 15.10 26.52
CA ALA A 83 -15.56 14.94 26.26
C ALA A 83 -14.98 13.71 27.00
N LYS A 84 -15.33 13.53 28.28
CA LYS A 84 -14.89 12.37 29.08
C LYS A 84 -15.42 11.07 28.49
N THR A 85 -16.69 11.06 28.09
CA THR A 85 -17.31 9.89 27.46
C THR A 85 -16.60 9.51 26.17
N SER A 86 -16.31 10.50 25.31
CA SER A 86 -15.59 10.25 24.05
C SER A 86 -14.22 9.63 24.29
N LYS A 87 -13.48 10.13 25.29
CA LYS A 87 -12.18 9.59 25.68
C LYS A 87 -12.29 8.14 26.18
N LEU A 88 -13.23 7.85 27.06
CA LEU A 88 -13.42 6.50 27.62
C LEU A 88 -13.84 5.48 26.57
N VAL A 89 -14.81 5.84 25.71
CA VAL A 89 -15.25 4.96 24.61
C VAL A 89 -14.08 4.68 23.67
N ARG A 90 -13.27 5.68 23.31
CA ARG A 90 -12.06 5.49 22.51
C ARG A 90 -11.07 4.54 23.19
N GLN A 91 -10.74 4.79 24.45
CA GLN A 91 -9.81 3.94 25.21
C GLN A 91 -10.28 2.49 25.29
N LEU A 92 -11.57 2.25 25.56
CA LEU A 92 -12.13 0.90 25.61
C LEU A 92 -12.10 0.20 24.25
N LEU A 93 -12.37 0.92 23.16
CA LEU A 93 -12.29 0.36 21.82
C LEU A 93 -10.83 0.08 21.41
N ASP A 94 -9.88 0.89 21.86
CA ASP A 94 -8.45 0.70 21.61
C ASP A 94 -7.92 -0.58 22.31
N LEU A 95 -8.52 -1.03 23.42
CA LEU A 95 -8.12 -2.28 24.07
C LEU A 95 -8.31 -3.53 23.19
N PHE A 96 -9.23 -3.50 22.22
CA PHE A 96 -9.42 -4.62 21.30
C PHE A 96 -8.25 -4.79 20.31
N THR A 97 -7.45 -3.75 20.04
CA THR A 97 -6.38 -3.83 19.02
C THR A 97 -5.26 -4.77 19.44
N ALA A 98 -5.06 -4.96 20.74
CA ALA A 98 -4.09 -5.91 21.29
C ALA A 98 -4.56 -7.37 21.24
N ILE A 99 -5.86 -7.62 21.03
CA ILE A 99 -6.42 -8.97 20.98
C ILE A 99 -6.44 -9.46 19.53
N PRO A 100 -5.76 -10.56 19.19
CA PRO A 100 -5.72 -11.08 17.82
C PRO A 100 -7.11 -11.53 17.34
N ASN A 101 -7.37 -11.41 16.03
CA ASN A 101 -8.59 -11.91 15.34
C ASN A 101 -9.92 -11.33 15.84
N THR A 102 -9.96 -10.07 16.27
CA THR A 102 -11.17 -9.44 16.81
C THR A 102 -11.90 -8.50 15.85
N THR A 103 -11.49 -8.41 14.58
CA THR A 103 -11.99 -7.42 13.61
C THR A 103 -13.52 -7.42 13.48
N ASP A 104 -14.16 -8.58 13.39
CA ASP A 104 -15.62 -8.68 13.27
C ASP A 104 -16.35 -8.21 14.54
N THR A 105 -15.84 -8.59 15.71
CA THR A 105 -16.34 -8.14 17.01
C THR A 105 -16.17 -6.63 17.15
N GLN A 106 -15.01 -6.08 16.78
CA GLN A 106 -14.76 -4.64 16.79
C GLN A 106 -15.73 -3.88 15.87
N ILE A 107 -16.02 -4.40 14.68
CA ILE A 107 -17.01 -3.81 13.76
C ILE A 107 -18.40 -3.81 14.39
N SER A 108 -18.84 -4.95 14.96
CA SER A 108 -20.15 -5.06 15.61
C SER A 108 -20.29 -4.09 16.79
N VAL A 109 -19.29 -4.04 17.67
CA VAL A 109 -19.28 -3.15 18.83
C VAL A 109 -19.25 -1.68 18.39
N THR A 110 -18.43 -1.33 17.40
CA THR A 110 -18.32 0.04 16.90
C THR A 110 -19.63 0.51 16.27
N LYS A 111 -20.29 -0.31 15.44
CA LYS A 111 -21.64 -0.02 14.91
C LYS A 111 -22.66 0.22 16.02
N SER A 112 -22.66 -0.66 17.02
CA SER A 112 -23.55 -0.52 18.17
C SER A 112 -23.27 0.75 18.99
N CYS A 113 -22.00 1.19 19.08
CA CYS A 113 -21.64 2.48 19.68
C CYS A 113 -22.08 3.68 18.82
N ILE A 114 -22.06 3.55 17.49
CA ILE A 114 -22.55 4.58 16.56
C ILE A 114 -24.06 4.77 16.74
N ASP A 115 -24.84 3.68 16.77
CA ASP A 115 -26.29 3.73 16.99
C ASP A 115 -26.64 4.43 18.31
N TRP A 116 -25.89 4.14 19.37
CA TRP A 116 -26.02 4.82 20.65
C TRP A 116 -25.61 6.31 20.58
N ALA A 117 -24.53 6.64 19.87
CA ALA A 117 -24.13 8.04 19.68
C ALA A 117 -25.19 8.84 18.89
N VAL A 118 -25.90 8.19 17.96
CA VAL A 118 -27.04 8.77 17.24
C VAL A 118 -28.22 9.01 18.19
N SER A 119 -28.61 8.02 19.01
CA SER A 119 -29.72 8.16 19.95
C SER A 119 -29.49 9.26 20.99
N GLU A 120 -28.25 9.40 21.46
CA GLU A 120 -27.82 10.41 22.42
C GLU A 120 -27.47 11.78 21.79
N ARG A 121 -27.63 11.93 20.47
CA ARG A 121 -27.28 13.14 19.70
C ARG A 121 -25.83 13.62 19.93
N ARG A 122 -24.88 12.68 20.01
CA ARG A 122 -23.44 12.93 20.22
C ARG A 122 -22.68 12.96 18.89
N GLY A 123 -22.84 14.05 18.14
CA GLY A 123 -22.30 14.21 16.77
C GLY A 123 -20.79 13.95 16.63
N PHE A 124 -19.95 14.60 17.44
CA PHE A 124 -18.49 14.40 17.38
C PHE A 124 -18.05 12.98 17.74
N LEU A 125 -18.71 12.35 18.70
CA LEU A 125 -18.42 10.96 19.06
C LEU A 125 -18.77 10.03 17.89
N ARG A 126 -19.96 10.23 17.28
CA ARG A 126 -20.37 9.48 16.10
C ARG A 126 -19.35 9.61 14.97
N GLN A 127 -18.91 10.83 14.64
CA GLN A 127 -17.94 11.05 13.56
C GLN A 127 -16.61 10.32 13.83
N ASN A 128 -16.08 10.39 15.06
CA ASN A 128 -14.87 9.66 15.43
C ASN A 128 -15.06 8.13 15.34
N LEU A 129 -16.21 7.62 15.76
CA LEU A 129 -16.54 6.19 15.67
C LEU A 129 -16.71 5.74 14.21
N GLU A 130 -17.30 6.56 13.36
CA GLU A 130 -17.43 6.29 11.92
C GLU A 130 -16.05 6.30 11.24
N THR A 131 -15.17 7.26 11.55
CA THR A 131 -13.77 7.26 11.07
C THR A 131 -13.03 5.98 11.51
N ARG A 132 -13.20 5.55 12.77
CA ARG A 132 -12.65 4.27 13.24
C ARG A 132 -13.24 3.08 12.47
N LEU A 133 -14.54 3.08 12.22
CA LEU A 133 -15.22 2.01 11.48
C LEU A 133 -14.70 1.89 10.03
N VAL A 134 -14.38 3.01 9.38
CA VAL A 134 -13.73 3.01 8.06
C VAL A 134 -12.41 2.24 8.12
N SER A 135 -11.54 2.53 9.10
CA SER A 135 -10.27 1.81 9.27
C SER A 135 -10.47 0.31 9.50
N LEU A 136 -11.51 -0.09 10.24
CA LEU A 136 -11.84 -1.51 10.44
C LEU A 136 -12.35 -2.18 9.15
N TYR A 137 -13.16 -1.50 8.36
CA TYR A 137 -13.59 -2.01 7.06
C TYR A 137 -12.42 -2.18 6.09
N MET A 138 -11.45 -1.26 6.12
CA MET A 138 -10.22 -1.40 5.34
C MET A 138 -9.41 -2.62 5.77
N ALA A 139 -9.26 -2.85 7.09
CA ALA A 139 -8.58 -4.04 7.61
C ALA A 139 -9.28 -5.36 7.20
N LYS A 140 -10.62 -5.33 7.08
CA LYS A 140 -11.44 -6.44 6.57
C LYS A 140 -11.49 -6.52 5.02
N GLN A 141 -10.86 -5.59 4.31
CA GLN A 141 -10.93 -5.47 2.84
C GLN A 141 -12.35 -5.19 2.30
N SER A 142 -13.25 -4.67 3.13
CA SER A 142 -14.62 -4.27 2.77
C SER A 142 -14.63 -2.82 2.24
N TYR A 143 -13.99 -2.60 1.10
CA TYR A 143 -13.69 -1.25 0.58
C TYR A 143 -14.93 -0.47 0.13
N TYR A 144 -15.97 -1.14 -0.37
CA TYR A 144 -17.20 -0.47 -0.82
C TYR A 144 -18.01 0.08 0.35
N GLU A 145 -18.11 -0.67 1.44
CA GLU A 145 -18.72 -0.23 2.70
C GLU A 145 -17.94 0.94 3.31
N ALA A 146 -16.61 0.89 3.26
CA ALA A 146 -15.76 2.00 3.66
C ALA A 146 -16.03 3.26 2.83
N LEU A 147 -16.08 3.16 1.50
CA LEU A 147 -16.39 4.30 0.63
C LEU A 147 -17.79 4.89 0.87
N ALA A 148 -18.80 4.04 1.09
CA ALA A 148 -20.15 4.51 1.38
C ALA A 148 -20.18 5.37 2.66
N LEU A 149 -19.47 4.94 3.70
CA LEU A 149 -19.36 5.66 4.97
C LEU A 149 -18.55 6.96 4.82
N ILE A 150 -17.40 6.90 4.14
CA ILE A 150 -16.56 8.07 3.83
C ILE A 150 -17.35 9.15 3.09
N ASN A 151 -18.10 8.76 2.05
CA ASN A 151 -18.90 9.70 1.26
C ASN A 151 -19.99 10.40 2.10
N SER A 152 -20.57 9.70 3.08
CA SER A 152 -21.52 10.29 4.02
C SER A 152 -20.82 11.29 4.95
N LEU A 153 -19.71 10.86 5.57
CA LEU A 153 -18.90 11.69 6.47
C LEU A 153 -18.41 12.98 5.80
N LEU A 154 -17.87 12.89 4.59
CA LEU A 154 -17.32 14.05 3.87
C LEU A 154 -18.38 15.12 3.55
N LYS A 155 -19.64 14.74 3.31
CA LYS A 155 -20.73 15.71 3.10
C LYS A 155 -20.99 16.56 4.34
N GLU A 156 -20.79 15.97 5.51
CA GLU A 156 -20.96 16.64 6.80
C GLU A 156 -19.72 17.43 7.20
N LEU A 157 -18.54 16.79 7.19
CA LEU A 157 -17.28 17.37 7.64
C LEU A 157 -16.85 18.59 6.81
N LYS A 158 -17.20 18.65 5.52
CA LYS A 158 -16.95 19.83 4.66
C LYS A 158 -17.67 21.08 5.15
N ARG A 159 -18.77 20.94 5.91
CA ARG A 159 -19.55 22.04 6.47
C ARG A 159 -19.07 22.46 7.86
N LEU A 160 -18.11 21.74 8.45
CA LEU A 160 -17.61 22.00 9.79
C LEU A 160 -16.24 22.72 9.74
N ASP A 161 -15.95 23.45 10.81
CA ASP A 161 -14.70 24.19 10.98
C ASP A 161 -13.54 23.29 11.44
N ASP A 162 -13.83 22.18 12.13
CA ASP A 162 -12.81 21.21 12.53
C ASP A 162 -12.25 20.46 11.31
N LYS A 163 -11.09 20.91 10.84
CA LYS A 163 -10.42 20.35 9.66
C LYS A 163 -9.60 19.10 9.96
N LEU A 164 -9.30 18.77 11.22
CA LEU A 164 -8.43 17.62 11.51
C LEU A 164 -9.09 16.30 11.13
N VAL A 165 -10.34 16.09 11.56
CA VAL A 165 -11.11 14.89 11.18
C VAL A 165 -11.38 14.86 9.67
N LEU A 166 -11.54 16.03 9.04
CA LEU A 166 -11.69 16.12 7.58
C LEU A 166 -10.45 15.60 6.85
N VAL A 167 -9.24 16.02 7.27
CA VAL A 167 -7.97 15.56 6.68
C VAL A 167 -7.82 14.05 6.84
N GLU A 168 -8.13 13.51 8.03
CA GLU A 168 -8.06 12.07 8.30
C GLU A 168 -9.00 11.28 7.38
N VAL A 169 -10.26 11.72 7.23
CA VAL A 169 -11.23 11.05 6.35
C VAL A 169 -10.84 11.15 4.87
N GLN A 170 -10.29 12.29 4.41
CA GLN A 170 -9.80 12.43 3.05
C GLN A 170 -8.56 11.55 2.77
N LEU A 171 -7.67 11.38 3.76
CA LEU A 171 -6.56 10.44 3.66
C LEU A 171 -7.06 9.00 3.56
N LEU A 172 -8.05 8.61 4.37
CA LEU A 172 -8.70 7.30 4.26
C LEU A 172 -9.37 7.11 2.90
N GLU A 173 -10.05 8.13 2.37
CA GLU A 173 -10.61 8.11 1.01
C GLU A 173 -9.55 7.80 -0.04
N SER A 174 -8.40 8.48 0.03
CA SER A 174 -7.27 8.23 -0.88
C SER A 174 -6.78 6.78 -0.79
N ARG A 175 -6.61 6.26 0.42
CA ARG A 175 -6.14 4.89 0.66
C ARG A 175 -7.13 3.84 0.16
N VAL A 176 -8.43 4.06 0.34
CA VAL A 176 -9.47 3.12 -0.15
C VAL A 176 -9.51 3.12 -1.68
N TYR A 177 -9.45 4.27 -2.34
CA TYR A 177 -9.38 4.31 -3.80
C TYR A 177 -8.10 3.67 -4.34
N HIS A 178 -6.97 3.87 -3.67
CA HIS A 178 -5.72 3.21 -4.02
C HIS A 178 -5.87 1.68 -3.92
N ALA A 179 -6.43 1.16 -2.83
CA ALA A 179 -6.67 -0.28 -2.66
C ALA A 179 -7.62 -0.88 -3.73
N LEU A 180 -8.53 -0.06 -4.28
CA LEU A 180 -9.42 -0.44 -5.39
C LEU A 180 -8.78 -0.29 -6.79
N GLY A 181 -7.51 0.11 -6.88
CA GLY A 181 -6.82 0.38 -8.14
C GLY A 181 -7.23 1.67 -8.85
N ASN A 182 -8.02 2.53 -8.19
CA ASN A 182 -8.46 3.81 -8.77
C ASN A 182 -7.49 4.94 -8.40
N ILE A 183 -6.33 4.96 -9.05
CA ILE A 183 -5.23 5.89 -8.75
C ILE A 183 -5.64 7.36 -8.96
N SER A 184 -6.45 7.65 -9.98
CA SER A 184 -6.89 9.02 -10.29
C SER A 184 -7.76 9.61 -9.19
N LYS A 185 -8.75 8.86 -8.69
CA LYS A 185 -9.56 9.29 -7.53
C LYS A 185 -8.76 9.31 -6.24
N GLY A 186 -7.86 8.32 -6.04
CA GLY A 186 -6.95 8.29 -4.91
C GLY A 186 -6.10 9.56 -4.83
N ARG A 187 -5.60 10.05 -5.96
CA ARG A 187 -4.83 11.29 -6.07
C ARG A 187 -5.69 12.53 -5.80
N ALA A 188 -6.87 12.62 -6.40
CA ALA A 188 -7.76 13.75 -6.15
C ALA A 188 -8.14 13.89 -4.67
N ALA A 189 -8.40 12.75 -3.99
CA ALA A 189 -8.64 12.71 -2.56
C ALA A 189 -7.40 13.15 -1.75
N LEU A 190 -6.21 12.71 -2.14
CA LEU A 190 -4.96 13.12 -1.47
C LEU A 190 -4.65 14.60 -1.65
N THR A 191 -4.87 15.16 -2.83
CA THR A 191 -4.74 16.61 -3.07
C THR A 191 -5.68 17.38 -2.14
N SER A 192 -6.92 16.91 -2.01
CA SER A 192 -7.90 17.50 -1.08
C SER A 192 -7.44 17.40 0.38
N ALA A 193 -6.86 16.27 0.78
CA ALA A 193 -6.30 16.05 2.11
C ALA A 193 -5.14 17.01 2.39
N ARG A 194 -4.19 17.17 1.47
CA ARG A 194 -3.04 18.09 1.61
C ARG A 194 -3.47 19.56 1.64
N THR A 195 -4.44 19.97 0.82
CA THR A 195 -4.98 21.33 0.86
C THR A 195 -5.62 21.64 2.21
N SER A 196 -6.39 20.69 2.74
CA SER A 196 -7.03 20.84 4.06
C SER A 196 -5.99 20.83 5.18
N ALA A 197 -4.97 19.97 5.08
CA ALA A 197 -3.85 19.90 6.01
C ALA A 197 -3.05 21.22 6.03
N ALA A 198 -2.84 21.88 4.90
CA ALA A 198 -2.11 23.15 4.87
C ALA A 198 -2.78 24.29 5.67
N SER A 199 -4.09 24.17 5.92
CA SER A 199 -4.86 25.15 6.70
C SER A 199 -4.90 24.90 8.21
N VAL A 200 -4.33 23.78 8.68
CA VAL A 200 -4.38 23.38 10.10
C VAL A 200 -3.05 22.77 10.51
N TYR A 201 -2.65 22.92 11.76
CA TYR A 201 -1.48 22.20 12.25
C TYR A 201 -1.79 20.69 12.33
N THR A 202 -1.19 19.89 11.45
CA THR A 202 -1.37 18.45 11.41
C THR A 202 -0.47 17.76 12.44
N PRO A 203 -1.00 16.82 13.24
CA PRO A 203 -0.18 16.00 14.12
C PRO A 203 0.88 15.20 13.34
N PRO A 204 2.09 14.95 13.91
CA PRO A 204 3.18 14.27 13.21
C PRO A 204 2.79 12.94 12.56
N LEU A 205 1.98 12.12 13.25
CA LEU A 205 1.51 10.83 12.72
C LEU A 205 0.57 10.98 11.51
N LEU A 206 -0.28 12.01 11.51
CA LEU A 206 -1.17 12.28 10.38
C LEU A 206 -0.38 12.81 9.19
N GLN A 207 0.62 13.66 9.45
CA GLN A 207 1.53 14.18 8.45
C GLN A 207 2.33 13.04 7.79
N ALA A 208 2.96 12.18 8.58
CA ALA A 208 3.63 10.97 8.08
C ALA A 208 2.68 10.07 7.28
N GLY A 209 1.39 10.01 7.66
CA GLY A 209 0.34 9.32 6.92
C GLY A 209 0.07 9.90 5.52
N LEU A 210 0.11 11.23 5.39
CA LEU A 210 -0.05 11.96 4.12
C LEU A 210 1.19 11.78 3.22
N ASP A 211 2.39 11.85 3.81
CA ASP A 211 3.64 11.67 3.07
C ASP A 211 3.78 10.23 2.58
N MET A 212 3.45 9.24 3.41
CA MET A 212 3.40 7.83 3.01
C MET A 212 2.47 7.60 1.80
N GLN A 213 1.24 8.15 1.85
CA GLN A 213 0.28 8.00 0.76
C GLN A 213 0.73 8.74 -0.51
N SER A 214 1.40 9.90 -0.36
CA SER A 214 2.03 10.59 -1.49
C SER A 214 3.10 9.74 -2.15
N GLY A 215 4.02 9.17 -1.38
CA GLY A 215 5.06 8.29 -1.90
C GLY A 215 4.48 7.11 -2.68
N MET A 216 3.45 6.46 -2.15
CA MET A 216 2.78 5.35 -2.83
C MET A 216 2.15 5.77 -4.17
N LEU A 217 1.42 6.89 -4.21
CA LEU A 217 0.77 7.34 -5.45
C LEU A 217 1.76 7.84 -6.52
N HIS A 218 2.90 8.42 -6.12
CA HIS A 218 3.96 8.80 -7.07
C HIS A 218 4.70 7.57 -7.62
N ALA A 219 4.83 6.50 -6.81
CA ALA A 219 5.50 5.28 -7.24
C ALA A 219 4.68 4.55 -8.32
N GLU A 220 3.35 4.59 -8.24
CA GLU A 220 2.43 4.08 -9.27
C GLU A 220 2.58 4.78 -10.63
N ASP A 221 3.04 6.04 -10.66
CA ASP A 221 3.34 6.77 -11.90
C ASP A 221 4.75 6.49 -12.44
N GLY A 222 5.58 5.74 -11.70
CA GLY A 222 6.99 5.54 -12.01
C GLY A 222 7.90 6.70 -11.59
N ASP A 223 7.41 7.70 -10.86
CA ASP A 223 8.24 8.78 -10.31
C ASP A 223 8.87 8.35 -8.97
N PHE A 224 9.84 7.44 -9.05
CA PHE A 224 10.50 6.86 -7.88
C PHE A 224 11.40 7.86 -7.13
N ASN A 225 11.86 8.94 -7.78
CA ASN A 225 12.67 9.98 -7.12
C ASN A 225 11.82 10.81 -6.14
N THR A 226 10.69 11.33 -6.60
CA THR A 226 9.76 12.06 -5.73
C THR A 226 9.17 11.14 -4.65
N SER A 227 8.87 9.89 -5.02
CA SER A 227 8.37 8.88 -4.08
C SER A 227 9.34 8.63 -2.93
N PHE A 228 10.63 8.47 -3.25
CA PHE A 228 11.68 8.27 -2.26
C PHE A 228 11.75 9.42 -1.24
N SER A 229 11.68 10.67 -1.70
CA SER A 229 11.66 11.84 -0.82
C SER A 229 10.48 11.82 0.15
N TYR A 230 9.27 11.48 -0.33
CA TYR A 230 8.10 11.35 0.54
C TYR A 230 8.23 10.21 1.55
N PHE A 231 8.81 9.08 1.16
CA PHE A 231 9.01 7.96 2.09
C PHE A 231 10.05 8.26 3.18
N ILE A 232 11.07 9.09 2.91
CA ILE A 232 12.00 9.56 3.94
C ILE A 232 11.24 10.38 4.99
N GLU A 233 10.49 11.39 4.58
CA GLU A 233 9.70 12.23 5.49
C GLU A 233 8.70 11.40 6.31
N ALA A 234 8.06 10.42 5.68
CA ALA A 234 7.17 9.49 6.37
C ALA A 234 7.92 8.61 7.38
N MET A 235 9.09 8.09 7.03
CA MET A 235 9.91 7.24 7.89
C MET A 235 10.40 8.01 9.12
N GLU A 236 10.94 9.22 8.95
CA GLU A 236 11.36 10.08 10.06
C GLU A 236 10.17 10.48 10.94
N GLY A 237 9.04 10.80 10.31
CA GLY A 237 7.79 11.10 10.99
C GLY A 237 7.29 9.95 11.87
N TYR A 238 7.32 8.71 11.39
CA TYR A 238 6.95 7.53 12.17
C TYR A 238 8.00 7.17 13.23
N HIS A 239 9.29 7.25 12.90
CA HIS A 239 10.37 6.93 13.82
C HIS A 239 10.40 7.87 15.02
N SER A 240 10.18 9.18 14.80
CA SER A 240 10.11 10.19 15.88
C SER A 240 8.93 9.99 16.84
N GLN A 241 7.95 9.16 16.49
CA GLN A 241 6.75 8.85 17.27
C GLN A 241 6.73 7.39 17.76
N ASP A 242 7.88 6.71 17.73
CA ASP A 242 8.04 5.31 18.17
C ASP A 242 7.13 4.28 17.42
N GLU A 243 6.69 4.61 16.19
CA GLU A 243 5.88 3.73 15.35
C GLU A 243 6.76 2.84 14.44
N GLU A 244 7.50 1.92 15.07
CA GLU A 244 8.54 1.10 14.42
C GLU A 244 8.06 0.31 13.20
N GLN A 245 6.86 -0.29 13.26
CA GLN A 245 6.32 -1.08 12.15
C GLN A 245 6.04 -0.23 10.89
N LYS A 246 5.51 0.99 11.08
CA LYS A 246 5.22 1.90 9.96
C LYS A 246 6.50 2.52 9.41
N ALA A 247 7.46 2.86 10.28
CA ALA A 247 8.78 3.31 9.88
C ALA A 247 9.52 2.24 9.04
N THR A 248 9.46 0.98 9.47
CA THR A 248 10.01 -0.17 8.73
C THR A 248 9.35 -0.32 7.36
N SER A 249 8.02 -0.17 7.30
CA SER A 249 7.28 -0.21 6.03
C SER A 249 7.70 0.92 5.08
N ALA A 250 7.88 2.15 5.59
CA ALA A 250 8.36 3.28 4.79
C ALA A 250 9.79 3.04 4.27
N LEU A 251 10.67 2.48 5.10
CA LEU A 251 12.03 2.09 4.69
C LEU A 251 12.03 1.00 3.60
N GLN A 252 11.14 0.02 3.68
CA GLN A 252 10.97 -0.98 2.62
C GLN A 252 10.58 -0.33 1.29
N TYR A 253 9.68 0.65 1.29
CA TYR A 253 9.33 1.39 0.09
C TYR A 253 10.50 2.26 -0.43
N MET A 254 11.31 2.84 0.46
CA MET A 254 12.52 3.57 0.07
C MET A 254 13.51 2.66 -0.68
N LEU A 255 13.75 1.45 -0.15
CA LEU A 255 14.61 0.44 -0.80
C LEU A 255 14.04 0.04 -2.15
N LEU A 256 12.72 -0.19 -2.22
CA LEU A 256 12.05 -0.51 -3.48
C LEU A 256 12.24 0.60 -4.52
N CYS A 257 12.07 1.88 -4.16
CA CYS A 257 12.33 2.99 -5.08
C CYS A 257 13.75 2.97 -5.64
N LYS A 258 14.76 2.69 -4.81
CA LYS A 258 16.17 2.62 -5.24
C LYS A 258 16.46 1.41 -6.14
N ILE A 259 15.84 0.27 -5.86
CA ILE A 259 15.88 -0.91 -6.73
C ILE A 259 15.25 -0.60 -8.10
N MET A 260 14.08 0.05 -8.11
CA MET A 260 13.38 0.44 -9.35
C MET A 260 14.18 1.45 -10.18
N LEU A 261 15.00 2.29 -9.55
CA LEU A 261 15.93 3.22 -10.20
C LEU A 261 17.25 2.57 -10.64
N ASN A 262 17.44 1.28 -10.37
CA ASN A 262 18.68 0.53 -10.64
C ASN A 262 19.93 1.09 -9.91
N LEU A 263 19.75 1.64 -8.71
CA LEU A 263 20.82 2.24 -7.90
C LEU A 263 21.28 1.28 -6.80
N GLY A 264 21.99 0.20 -7.17
CA GLY A 264 22.39 -0.87 -6.24
C GLY A 264 23.31 -0.40 -5.10
N ASP A 265 24.21 0.56 -5.37
CA ASP A 265 25.13 1.10 -4.35
C ASP A 265 24.38 1.90 -3.27
N ASP A 266 23.35 2.64 -3.66
CA ASP A 266 22.47 3.37 -2.73
C ASP A 266 21.68 2.41 -1.83
N VAL A 267 21.24 1.27 -2.38
CA VAL A 267 20.54 0.22 -1.61
C VAL A 267 21.46 -0.33 -0.52
N ASN A 268 22.70 -0.68 -0.87
CA ASN A 268 23.68 -1.17 0.11
C ASN A 268 23.95 -0.12 1.20
N THR A 269 24.10 1.15 0.81
CA THR A 269 24.31 2.27 1.74
C THR A 269 23.12 2.42 2.72
N LEU A 270 21.89 2.35 2.20
CA LEU A 270 20.67 2.40 3.01
C LEU A 270 20.55 1.22 3.98
N MET A 271 20.92 0.02 3.55
CA MET A 271 20.90 -1.20 4.40
C MET A 271 21.90 -1.11 5.55
N THR A 272 23.01 -0.40 5.39
CA THR A 272 23.98 -0.16 6.48
C THR A 272 23.57 0.96 7.45
N SER A 273 22.47 1.66 7.17
CA SER A 273 22.01 2.76 8.01
C SER A 273 21.46 2.27 9.35
N LYS A 274 21.54 3.12 10.39
CA LYS A 274 21.06 2.83 11.74
C LYS A 274 19.57 2.40 11.79
N HIS A 275 18.77 2.83 10.82
CA HIS A 275 17.35 2.53 10.74
C HIS A 275 17.05 1.15 10.09
N ALA A 276 18.03 0.55 9.41
CA ALA A 276 17.88 -0.70 8.67
C ALA A 276 18.32 -1.95 9.45
N VAL A 277 18.82 -1.79 10.68
CA VAL A 277 19.33 -2.89 11.52
C VAL A 277 18.29 -4.01 11.70
N ASN A 278 17.01 -3.66 11.86
CA ASN A 278 15.92 -4.64 12.00
C ASN A 278 15.56 -5.37 10.70
N LEU A 279 15.88 -4.78 9.54
CA LEU A 279 15.67 -5.40 8.22
C LEU A 279 16.82 -6.33 7.86
N GLU A 280 18.03 -6.04 8.32
CA GLU A 280 19.23 -6.85 8.09
C GLU A 280 19.10 -8.24 8.74
N ASP A 281 18.44 -8.32 9.89
CA ASP A 281 18.13 -9.58 10.57
C ASP A 281 17.12 -10.45 9.80
N ASP A 282 16.28 -9.85 8.96
CA ASP A 282 15.37 -10.58 8.07
C ASP A 282 16.09 -11.05 6.80
N ARG A 283 16.78 -12.19 6.94
CA ARG A 283 17.45 -12.89 5.84
C ARG A 283 16.51 -13.24 4.69
N PHE A 284 15.21 -13.43 4.96
CA PHE A 284 14.23 -13.75 3.94
C PHE A 284 13.99 -12.53 3.05
N ILE A 285 13.69 -11.36 3.63
CA ILE A 285 13.46 -10.13 2.87
C ILE A 285 14.73 -9.71 2.11
N THR A 286 15.88 -9.73 2.77
CA THR A 286 17.15 -9.30 2.18
C THR A 286 17.56 -10.16 0.96
N SER A 287 17.37 -11.48 1.03
CA SER A 287 17.64 -12.37 -0.11
C SER A 287 16.66 -12.16 -1.28
N HIS A 288 15.39 -11.87 -0.99
CA HIS A 288 14.37 -11.64 -2.01
C HIS A 288 14.51 -10.28 -2.70
N LEU A 289 14.87 -9.23 -1.98
CA LEU A 289 15.15 -7.90 -2.56
C LEU A 289 16.37 -7.95 -3.49
N ARG A 290 17.44 -8.64 -3.09
CA ARG A 290 18.62 -8.83 -3.93
C ARG A 290 18.30 -9.62 -5.20
N ARG A 291 17.56 -10.71 -5.08
CA ARG A 291 17.09 -11.49 -6.23
C ARG A 291 16.17 -10.70 -7.16
N LEU A 292 15.32 -9.82 -6.62
CA LEU A 292 14.47 -8.94 -7.42
C LEU A 292 15.31 -7.95 -8.23
N TYR A 293 16.33 -7.35 -7.61
CA TYR A 293 17.28 -6.49 -8.30
C TYR A 293 18.00 -7.23 -9.44
N ASP A 294 18.57 -8.40 -9.15
CA ASP A 294 19.28 -9.21 -10.16
C ASP A 294 18.37 -9.57 -11.33
N ASN A 295 17.14 -10.01 -11.05
CA ASN A 295 16.15 -10.34 -12.08
C ASN A 295 15.74 -9.10 -12.92
N MET A 296 15.56 -7.93 -12.30
CA MET A 296 15.23 -6.70 -13.03
C MET A 296 16.39 -6.25 -13.91
N LEU A 297 17.63 -6.39 -13.44
CA LEU A 297 18.83 -6.11 -14.21
C LEU A 297 18.92 -7.04 -15.43
N GLU A 298 18.72 -8.35 -15.23
CA GLU A 298 18.69 -9.34 -16.31
C GLU A 298 17.60 -9.03 -17.35
N GLN A 299 16.37 -8.70 -16.92
CA GLN A 299 15.30 -8.35 -17.85
C GLN A 299 15.57 -7.06 -18.63
N ASN A 300 16.19 -6.06 -18.00
CA ASN A 300 16.58 -4.83 -18.68
C ASN A 300 17.69 -5.09 -19.69
N LEU A 301 18.68 -5.92 -19.37
CA LEU A 301 19.70 -6.39 -20.30
C LEU A 301 19.08 -7.11 -21.51
N ILE A 302 18.13 -8.01 -21.29
CA ILE A 302 17.42 -8.71 -22.37
C ILE A 302 16.71 -7.72 -23.29
N LYS A 303 15.98 -6.73 -22.75
CA LYS A 303 15.28 -5.70 -23.54
C LYS A 303 16.23 -4.81 -24.34
N VAL A 304 17.43 -4.56 -23.84
CA VAL A 304 18.45 -3.79 -24.57
C VAL A 304 19.07 -4.64 -25.69
N ILE A 305 19.27 -5.94 -25.48
CA ILE A 305 19.92 -6.84 -26.43
C ILE A 305 18.95 -7.34 -27.52
N GLU A 306 17.68 -7.56 -27.20
CA GLU A 306 16.65 -8.11 -28.11
C GLU A 306 16.53 -7.34 -29.45
N PRO A 307 16.53 -5.99 -29.49
CA PRO A 307 16.49 -5.23 -30.74
C PRO A 307 17.69 -5.51 -31.65
N TYR A 308 18.90 -5.66 -31.11
CA TYR A 308 20.11 -5.91 -31.89
C TYR A 308 20.07 -7.29 -32.57
N SER A 309 19.52 -8.30 -31.90
CA SER A 309 19.34 -9.65 -32.48
C SER A 309 18.36 -9.68 -33.66
N ARG A 310 17.35 -8.79 -33.66
CA ARG A 310 16.37 -8.67 -34.76
C ARG A 310 16.95 -7.91 -35.97
N VAL A 311 17.85 -6.96 -35.73
CA VAL A 311 18.53 -6.20 -36.80
C VAL A 311 19.40 -7.12 -37.64
N GLU A 312 20.19 -8.00 -37.02
CA GLU A 312 21.03 -8.97 -37.76
C GLU A 312 20.20 -9.89 -38.67
N ARG A 313 19.07 -10.42 -38.16
CA ARG A 313 18.16 -11.24 -38.97
C ARG A 313 17.54 -10.46 -40.13
N LYS A 314 17.19 -9.19 -39.91
CA LYS A 314 16.58 -8.35 -40.96
C LYS A 314 17.60 -7.95 -42.02
N LEU A 315 18.82 -7.62 -41.63
CA LEU A 315 19.93 -7.36 -42.57
C LEU A 315 20.27 -8.60 -43.39
N SER A 316 20.30 -9.79 -42.76
CA SER A 316 20.50 -11.07 -43.45
C SER A 316 19.41 -11.31 -44.51
N GLN A 317 18.16 -11.02 -44.17
CA GLN A 317 17.03 -11.13 -45.10
C GLN A 317 17.16 -10.14 -46.27
N MET A 318 17.56 -8.89 -46.01
CA MET A 318 17.73 -7.88 -47.06
C MET A 318 18.88 -8.20 -48.02
N ILE A 319 19.93 -8.88 -47.56
CA ILE A 319 21.01 -9.40 -48.42
C ILE A 319 20.48 -10.53 -49.32
N LEU A 320 19.72 -11.47 -48.76
CA LEU A 320 19.11 -12.58 -49.51
C LEU A 320 18.13 -12.08 -50.58
N ASP A 321 17.32 -11.07 -50.23
CA ASP A 321 16.35 -10.44 -51.13
C ASP A 321 17.01 -9.53 -52.19
N LYS A 322 18.35 -9.44 -52.20
CA LYS A 322 19.16 -8.56 -53.06
C LYS A 322 18.81 -7.07 -52.97
N VAL A 323 18.18 -6.65 -51.88
CA VAL A 323 17.91 -5.24 -51.57
C VAL A 323 19.20 -4.54 -51.14
N ILE A 324 20.11 -5.28 -50.51
CA ILE A 324 21.46 -4.83 -50.16
C ILE A 324 22.47 -5.78 -50.80
N ILE A 325 23.43 -5.24 -51.55
CA ILE A 325 24.55 -6.00 -52.07
C ILE A 325 25.66 -5.90 -51.03
N GLY A 326 25.81 -6.93 -50.20
CA GLY A 326 26.71 -6.89 -49.06
C GLY A 326 26.80 -8.22 -48.33
N VAL A 327 27.71 -8.30 -47.35
CA VAL A 327 27.91 -9.47 -46.48
C VAL A 327 27.97 -9.01 -45.03
N LEU A 328 27.38 -9.79 -44.13
CA LEU A 328 27.50 -9.61 -42.68
C LEU A 328 28.75 -10.33 -42.18
N ASP A 329 29.67 -9.58 -41.54
CA ASP A 329 30.83 -10.13 -40.85
C ASP A 329 30.50 -10.32 -39.35
N GLN A 330 30.32 -11.57 -38.95
CA GLN A 330 30.00 -11.94 -37.57
C GLN A 330 31.21 -11.80 -36.61
N GLY A 331 32.44 -11.81 -37.11
CA GLY A 331 33.64 -11.65 -36.30
C GLY A 331 33.91 -10.19 -35.93
N ALA A 332 33.63 -9.26 -36.87
CA ALA A 332 33.79 -7.82 -36.67
C ALA A 332 32.50 -7.10 -36.25
N GLY A 333 31.34 -7.76 -36.35
CA GLY A 333 30.03 -7.19 -35.97
C GLY A 333 29.56 -6.08 -36.89
N CYS A 334 29.90 -6.12 -38.19
CA CYS A 334 29.60 -5.07 -39.15
C CYS A 334 29.00 -5.61 -40.46
N LEU A 335 28.31 -4.73 -41.19
CA LEU A 335 27.81 -4.99 -42.54
C LEU A 335 28.77 -4.36 -43.55
N ILE A 336 29.31 -5.16 -44.46
CA ILE A 336 30.14 -4.70 -45.57
C ILE A 336 29.23 -4.59 -46.80
N VAL A 337 29.07 -3.37 -47.33
CA VAL A 337 28.26 -3.09 -48.52
C VAL A 337 29.19 -2.96 -49.72
N TYR A 338 28.86 -3.62 -50.82
CA TYR A 338 29.56 -3.53 -52.09
C TYR A 338 28.80 -2.64 -53.06
N ASP A 339 29.54 -1.97 -53.95
CA ASP A 339 28.94 -1.27 -55.07
C ASP A 339 28.30 -2.26 -56.05
N GLU A 340 27.18 -1.85 -56.63
CA GLU A 340 26.46 -2.66 -57.61
C GLU A 340 27.35 -2.89 -58.84
N SER A 341 27.73 -4.15 -59.06
CA SER A 341 28.54 -4.51 -60.22
C SER A 341 27.73 -4.30 -61.50
N GLU A 342 28.16 -3.35 -62.35
CA GLU A 342 27.53 -3.16 -63.65
C GLU A 342 27.57 -4.47 -64.46
N ARG A 343 26.40 -4.92 -64.90
CA ARG A 343 26.28 -6.12 -65.72
C ARG A 343 26.88 -5.84 -67.10
N ASP A 344 27.92 -6.58 -67.47
CA ASP A 344 28.58 -6.39 -68.76
C ASP A 344 27.63 -6.81 -69.91
N LYS A 345 27.26 -5.84 -70.74
CA LYS A 345 26.38 -6.01 -71.91
C LYS A 345 26.96 -6.98 -72.93
N GLY A 346 28.27 -7.21 -72.91
CA GLY A 346 28.95 -8.21 -73.74
C GLY A 346 28.54 -9.64 -73.41
N TYR A 347 28.35 -9.98 -72.13
CA TYR A 347 27.89 -11.31 -71.72
C TYR A 347 26.44 -11.56 -72.12
N ASP A 348 25.57 -10.55 -72.01
CA ASP A 348 24.16 -10.67 -72.46
C ASP A 348 24.08 -10.85 -73.98
N ALA A 349 24.94 -10.17 -74.75
CA ALA A 349 25.04 -10.36 -76.19
C ALA A 349 25.59 -11.76 -76.55
N ALA A 350 26.56 -12.27 -75.80
CA ALA A 350 27.10 -13.62 -75.97
C ALA A 350 26.03 -14.70 -75.67
N LEU A 351 25.25 -14.55 -74.60
CA LEU A 351 24.16 -15.48 -74.27
C LEU A 351 23.07 -15.49 -75.36
N ASN A 352 22.66 -14.32 -75.84
CA ASN A 352 21.69 -14.20 -76.93
C ASN A 352 22.19 -14.84 -78.24
N THR A 353 23.48 -14.73 -78.54
CA THR A 353 24.05 -15.35 -79.75
C THR A 353 24.13 -16.87 -79.62
N ILE A 354 24.47 -17.38 -78.44
CA ILE A 354 24.42 -18.83 -78.16
C ILE A 354 22.99 -19.37 -78.32
N GLU A 355 21.99 -18.67 -77.80
CA GLU A 355 20.58 -19.07 -77.92
C GLU A 355 20.12 -19.09 -79.38
N LYS A 356 20.50 -18.07 -80.18
CA LYS A 356 20.22 -18.03 -81.62
C LYS A 356 20.95 -19.11 -82.41
N LEU A 357 22.18 -19.46 -82.03
CA LEU A 357 22.89 -20.57 -82.66
C LEU A 357 22.19 -21.91 -82.37
N ASN A 358 21.68 -22.09 -81.15
CA ASN A 358 20.94 -23.30 -80.79
C ASN A 358 19.66 -23.45 -81.63
N SER A 359 18.90 -22.37 -81.85
CA SER A 359 17.70 -22.43 -82.68
C SER A 359 18.00 -22.75 -84.15
N VAL A 360 19.11 -22.24 -84.70
CA VAL A 360 19.56 -22.59 -86.06
C VAL A 360 19.92 -24.07 -86.15
N VAL A 361 20.59 -24.62 -85.14
CA VAL A 361 20.92 -26.05 -85.08
C VAL A 361 19.65 -26.91 -85.04
N GLU A 362 18.65 -26.54 -84.24
CA GLU A 362 17.35 -27.24 -84.20
C GLU A 362 16.64 -27.25 -85.56
N VAL A 363 16.64 -26.11 -86.28
CA VAL A 363 16.06 -26.01 -87.63
C VAL A 363 16.80 -26.89 -88.63
N LEU A 364 18.13 -26.96 -88.55
CA LEU A 364 18.93 -27.81 -89.43
C LEU A 364 18.65 -29.30 -89.21
N TYR A 365 18.54 -29.75 -87.95
CA TYR A 365 18.15 -31.13 -87.65
C TYR A 365 16.74 -31.44 -88.16
N THR A 366 15.79 -30.50 -88.01
CA THR A 366 14.41 -30.67 -88.49
C THR A 366 14.34 -30.75 -90.01
N ASN A 367 15.09 -29.91 -90.73
CA ASN A 367 15.13 -29.91 -92.19
C ASN A 367 15.88 -31.11 -92.79
N GLN A 368 16.88 -31.64 -92.09
CA GLN A 368 17.57 -32.85 -92.54
C GLN A 368 16.68 -34.09 -92.35
N ALA A 369 15.89 -34.13 -91.27
CA ALA A 369 14.91 -35.18 -91.05
C ALA A 369 13.80 -35.17 -92.13
N SER A 370 13.35 -33.99 -92.57
CA SER A 370 12.32 -33.87 -93.62
C SER A 370 12.82 -34.16 -95.05
N MET A 371 14.14 -34.16 -95.28
CA MET A 371 14.74 -34.55 -96.57
C MET A 371 15.06 -36.05 -96.67
N LEU A 372 14.86 -36.82 -95.60
CA LEU A 372 15.07 -38.27 -95.55
C LEU A 372 13.75 -39.09 -95.66
N GLU A 373 12.60 -38.40 -95.75
CA GLU A 373 11.31 -38.94 -96.24
C GLU A 373 11.17 -38.66 -97.75
#